data_AF-A0A9D7C6E2-F1
#
_entry.id   AF-A0A9D7C6E2-F1
#
_cell.length_a   1.000
_cell.length_b   1.000
_cell.length_c   1.000
_cell.angle_alpha   90.00
_cell.angle_beta   90.00
_cell.angle_gamma   90.00
#
_symmetry.space_group_name_H-M   'P 1'
#
loop_
_entity.id
_entity.type
_entity.pdbx_description
1 polymer ?
#
loop_
_entity_poly.entity_id
_entity_poly.type
_entity_poly.pdbx_seq_one_letter_code
_entity_poly.pdbx_strand_id
1 'polypeptide(L)' 'MNWQNYIVSEKEILLGKPTIRGTRISVDHIVSLLAQGWSEQKILDNYPRLTHDSLRAVFSYLYDCIQDGLLYTPIDKAS' A
#
# COMPACT_ATOMS: atom_id res chain seq x y z
N MET A 1 2.55 3.53 13.24
CA MET A 1 2.46 4.79 12.47
C MET A 1 1.00 5.10 12.27
N ASN A 2 0.56 6.37 12.31
CA ASN A 2 -0.79 6.74 11.89
C ASN A 2 -0.82 6.84 10.35
N TRP A 3 -1.11 5.72 9.67
CA TRP A 3 -1.07 5.63 8.21
C TRP A 3 -2.19 6.43 7.55
N GLN A 4 -3.28 6.73 8.27
CA GLN A 4 -4.44 7.48 7.80
C GLN A 4 -4.07 8.94 7.40
N ASN A 5 -2.95 9.45 7.91
CA ASN A 5 -2.37 10.72 7.48
C ASN A 5 -1.79 10.65 6.06
N TYR A 6 -1.43 9.46 5.57
CA TYR A 6 -0.72 9.25 4.31
C TYR A 6 -1.53 8.47 3.27
N ILE A 7 -2.46 7.61 3.68
CA ILE A 7 -3.30 6.83 2.76
C ILE A 7 -4.74 7.34 2.86
N VAL A 8 -5.34 7.61 1.71
CA VAL A 8 -6.72 8.08 1.55
C VAL A 8 -7.50 7.19 0.60
N SER A 9 -8.79 7.04 0.86
CA SER A 9 -9.75 6.40 -0.04
C SER A 9 -10.84 7.42 -0.34
N GLU A 10 -10.86 7.89 -1.57
CA GLU A 10 -11.83 8.89 -2.05
C GLU A 10 -12.55 8.32 -3.26
N LYS A 11 -13.89 8.34 -3.26
CA LYS A 11 -14.69 7.73 -4.35
C LYS A 11 -14.32 8.29 -5.73
N GLU A 12 -13.98 9.57 -5.80
CA GLU A 12 -13.60 10.29 -7.02
C GLU A 12 -12.19 9.94 -7.53
N ILE A 13 -11.37 9.24 -6.72
CA ILE A 13 -10.00 8.85 -7.05
C ILE A 13 -9.92 7.33 -7.17
N LEU A 14 -9.61 6.83 -8.37
CA LEU A 14 -9.48 5.40 -8.66
C LEU A 14 -10.65 4.56 -8.12
N LEU A 15 -11.87 5.10 -8.19
CA LEU A 15 -13.10 4.44 -7.73
C LEU A 15 -13.06 4.05 -6.24
N GLY A 16 -12.39 4.83 -5.39
CA GLY A 16 -12.28 4.57 -3.96
C GLY A 16 -11.12 3.65 -3.57
N LYS A 17 -10.23 3.29 -4.50
CA LYS A 17 -9.02 2.53 -4.13
C LYS A 17 -8.15 3.33 -3.14
N PRO A 18 -7.57 2.67 -2.13
CA PRO A 18 -6.59 3.29 -1.24
C PRO A 18 -5.39 3.84 -2.03
N THR A 19 -5.10 5.12 -1.85
CA THR A 19 -4.06 5.87 -2.55
C THR A 19 -3.21 6.68 -1.59
N ILE A 20 -1.97 6.95 -1.98
CA ILE A 20 -1.09 7.83 -1.23
C ILE A 20 -1.58 9.28 -1.40
N ARG A 21 -1.86 9.95 -0.28
CA ARG A 21 -2.39 11.32 -0.20
C ARG A 21 -1.58 12.27 -1.07
N GLY A 22 -2.29 13.09 -1.85
CA GLY A 22 -1.67 14.06 -2.76
C GLY A 22 -1.09 13.42 -4.03
N THR A 23 -1.36 12.14 -4.27
CA THR A 23 -0.96 11.43 -5.49
C THR A 23 -2.14 10.66 -6.08
N ARG A 24 -1.98 10.18 -7.32
CA ARG A 24 -2.89 9.17 -7.91
C ARG A 24 -2.24 7.78 -7.93
N ILE A 25 -1.35 7.52 -6.97
CA ILE A 25 -0.62 6.25 -6.84
C ILE A 25 -1.33 5.42 -5.78
N SER A 26 -1.81 4.25 -6.18
CA SER A 26 -2.53 3.35 -5.31
C SER A 26 -1.60 2.45 -4.49
N VAL A 27 -2.11 1.98 -3.35
CA VAL A 27 -1.39 1.03 -2.48
C VAL A 27 -1.06 -0.26 -3.22
N ASP A 28 -2.01 -0.82 -3.98
CA ASP A 28 -1.80 -2.04 -4.79
C ASP A 28 -0.68 -1.88 -5.83
N HIS A 29 -0.54 -0.70 -6.42
CA HIS A 29 0.53 -0.41 -7.37
C HIS A 29 1.91 -0.45 -6.72
N ILE A 30 2.07 0.18 -5.55
CA ILE A 30 3.34 0.13 -4.79
C ILE A 30 3.70 -1.31 -4.41
N VAL A 31 2.73 -2.06 -3.90
CA VAL A 31 2.92 -3.48 -3.55
C VAL A 31 3.30 -4.30 -4.77
N SER A 32 2.69 -4.05 -5.93
CA SER A 32 3.01 -4.73 -7.18
C SER A 32 4.45 -4.46 -7.64
N LEU A 33 4.93 -3.22 -7.55
CA LEU A 33 6.32 -2.89 -7.88
C LEU A 33 7.31 -3.61 -6.97
N LEU A 34 7.04 -3.62 -5.66
CA LEU A 34 7.86 -4.34 -4.68
C LEU A 34 7.86 -5.85 -4.97
N ALA A 35 6.71 -6.43 -5.29
CA ALA A 35 6.58 -7.85 -5.67
C ALA A 35 7.35 -8.20 -6.95
N GLN A 36 7.50 -7.24 -7.87
CA GLN A 36 8.34 -7.35 -9.06
C GLN A 36 9.84 -7.15 -8.80
N GLY A 37 10.24 -6.98 -7.53
CA GLY A 37 11.65 -6.84 -7.12
C GLY A 37 12.21 -5.42 -7.19
N TRP A 38 11.36 -4.39 -7.26
CA TRP A 38 11.82 -3.01 -7.17
C TRP A 38 12.29 -2.68 -5.75
N SER A 39 13.38 -1.93 -5.62
CA SER A 39 13.82 -1.37 -4.34
C SER A 39 13.02 -0.12 -3.99
N GLU A 40 12.93 0.22 -2.69
CA GLU A 40 12.33 1.48 -2.24
C GLU A 40 12.99 2.69 -2.90
N GLN A 41 14.33 2.70 -3.00
CA GLN A 41 15.06 3.78 -3.66
C GLN A 41 14.61 3.95 -5.11
N LYS A 42 14.52 2.85 -5.87
CA LYS A 42 14.06 2.89 -7.26
C LYS A 42 12.63 3.43 -7.37
N ILE A 43 11.76 3.09 -6.43
CA ILE A 43 10.39 3.63 -6.37
C ILE A 43 10.44 5.14 -6.11
N LEU A 44 11.21 5.61 -5.13
CA LEU A 44 11.34 7.04 -4.82
C LEU A 44 11.94 7.84 -5.98
N ASP A 45 12.92 7.28 -6.68
CA ASP A 45 13.54 7.90 -7.86
C ASP A 45 12.55 8.08 -9.02
N ASN A 46 11.66 7.09 -9.22
CA ASN A 46 10.65 7.12 -10.29
C ASN A 46 9.38 7.88 -9.91
N TYR A 47 9.13 8.06 -8.61
CA TYR A 47 7.95 8.76 -8.09
C TYR A 47 8.37 9.81 -7.05
N PRO A 48 8.89 10.98 -7.48
CA PRO A 48 9.50 11.98 -6.59
C PRO A 48 8.55 12.63 -5.55
N ARG A 49 7.25 12.42 -5.70
CA ARG A 49 6.24 12.87 -4.70
C ARG A 49 6.08 11.89 -3.54
N LEU A 50 6.66 10.70 -3.65
CA LEU A 50 6.69 9.73 -2.56
C LEU A 50 7.84 10.04 -1.62
N THR A 51 7.61 9.71 -0.36
CA THR A 51 8.60 9.78 0.71
C THR A 51 8.76 8.41 1.35
N HIS A 52 9.86 8.19 2.08
CA HIS A 52 10.01 6.97 2.87
C HIS A 52 8.85 6.77 3.85
N ASP A 53 8.30 7.86 4.43
CA ASP A 53 7.13 7.77 5.30
C ASP A 53 5.89 7.30 4.53
N SER A 54 5.70 7.75 3.29
CA SER A 54 4.59 7.26 2.46
C SER A 54 4.71 5.75 2.18
N LEU A 55 5.91 5.25 1.92
CA LEU A 55 6.14 3.80 1.73
C LEU A 55 5.93 3.02 3.03
N ARG A 56 6.40 3.55 4.16
CA ARG A 56 6.15 2.95 5.47
C ARG A 56 4.65 2.95 5.82
N ALA A 57 3.91 3.98 5.41
CA ALA A 57 2.45 4.02 5.59
C ALA A 57 1.73 2.97 4.75
N VAL A 58 2.21 2.65 3.54
CA VAL A 58 1.69 1.53 2.73
C VAL A 58 1.77 0.23 3.51
N PHE A 59 2.92 -0.10 4.09
CA PHE A 59 3.07 -1.31 4.90
C PHE A 59 2.21 -1.29 6.17
N SER A 60 2.11 -0.14 6.84
CA SER A 60 1.27 -0.01 8.03
C SER A 60 -0.22 -0.17 7.71
N TYR A 61 -0.69 0.34 6.56
CA TYR A 61 -2.06 0.12 6.08
C TYR A 61 -2.32 -1.37 5.82
N LEU A 62 -1.40 -2.04 5.11
CA LEU A 62 -1.54 -3.48 4.83
C LEU A 62 -1.54 -4.31 6.11
N TYR A 63 -0.68 -3.98 7.07
CA TYR A 63 -0.65 -4.65 8.37
C TYR A 63 -1.99 -4.55 9.10
N ASP A 64 -2.59 -3.35 9.15
CA ASP A 64 -3.92 -3.17 9.76
C ASP A 64 -4.99 -3.95 8.99
N CYS A 65 -4.96 -3.97 7.65
CA CYS A 65 -5.87 -4.83 6.87
C CYS A 65 -5.70 -6.32 7.18
N ILE A 66 -4.47 -6.80 7.41
CA ILE A 66 -4.22 -8.19 7.80
C ILE A 66 -4.81 -8.45 9.19
N GLN A 67 -4.60 -7.55 10.16
CA GLN A 67 -5.12 -7.69 11.52
C GLN A 67 -6.65 -7.65 11.57
N ASP A 68 -7.28 -6.84 10.73
CA ASP A 68 -8.74 -6.75 10.59
C ASP A 68 -9.36 -7.99 9.90
N GLY A 69 -8.56 -8.98 9.53
CA GLY A 69 -9.01 -10.22 8.92
C GLY A 69 -9.43 -10.08 7.45
N LEU A 70 -9.13 -8.94 6.80
CA LEU A 70 -9.39 -8.72 5.36
C LEU A 70 -8.48 -9.56 4.46
N LEU A 71 -7.38 -10.12 5.01
CA LEU A 71 -6.40 -10.94 4.30
C LEU A 71 -6.18 -12.28 5.03
N TYR A 72 -7.19 -13.15 5.02
CA TYR A 72 -7.08 -14.57 5.40
C TYR A 72 -7.79 -15.41 4.32
N THR A 73 -7.16 -16.42 3.68
CA THR A 73 -7.08 -17.86 4.05
C THR A 73 -6.36 -18.62 2.89
N PRO A 74 -5.79 -19.85 3.00
CA PRO A 74 -6.23 -21.00 3.83
C PRO A 74 -5.13 -21.73 4.64
N ILE A 75 -5.58 -22.53 5.60
CA ILE A 75 -4.81 -23.64 6.15
C ILE A 75 -4.83 -24.74 5.09
N ASP A 76 -3.68 -25.11 4.53
CA ASP A 76 -3.57 -26.43 3.90
C ASP A 76 -3.70 -27.46 5.01
N LYS A 77 -4.91 -27.98 5.23
CA LYS A 77 -5.04 -29.29 5.84
C LYS A 77 -4.57 -30.29 4.80
N ALA A 78 -3.26 -30.53 4.77
CA ALA A 78 -2.76 -31.79 4.28
C ALA A 78 -3.45 -32.90 5.10
N SER A 79 -4.35 -33.63 4.46
CA SER A 79 -4.91 -34.90 4.92
C SER A 79 -4.96 -35.83 3.72
#